data_AF-X8AHG3-F1
#
_entry.id   AF-X8AHG3-F1
#
_cell.length_a   1.000
_cell.length_b   1.000
_cell.length_c   1.000
_cell.angle_alpha   90.00
_cell.angle_beta   90.00
_cell.angle_gamma   90.00
#
_symmetry.space_group_name_H-M   'P 1'
#
loop_
_entity.id
_entity.type
_entity.pdbx_description
1 polymer ?
#
loop_
_entity_poly.entity_id
_entity_poly.type
_entity_poly.pdbx_seq_one_letter_code
_entity_poly.pdbx_strand_id
1 'polypeptide(L)' 'MSFYKPTQPGAYPLVLATYEIVCSKYPDSATGAAVKAFMEATIGPGQEGLDQYGYIPLPKSFESKLETAVNAIS' A
#
# COMPACT_ATOMS: atom_id res chain seq x y z
N MET A 1 9.50 16.66 -3.29
CA MET A 1 8.03 16.74 -3.15
C MET A 1 7.57 15.46 -2.46
N SER A 2 6.93 15.52 -1.28
CA SER A 2 6.38 14.32 -0.63
C SER A 2 5.04 13.96 -1.26
N PHE A 3 4.79 12.67 -1.47
CA PHE A 3 3.58 12.13 -2.10
C PHE A 3 2.29 12.50 -1.35
N TYR A 4 2.35 12.57 -0.01
CA TYR A 4 1.23 12.91 0.85
C TYR A 4 1.19 14.38 1.26
N LYS A 5 1.89 15.28 0.57
CA LYS A 5 1.81 16.72 0.86
C LYS A 5 0.51 17.29 0.29
N PRO A 6 -0.44 17.75 1.11
CA PRO A 6 -1.65 18.40 0.61
C PRO A 6 -1.27 19.72 -0.09
N THR A 7 -1.80 19.95 -1.28
CA THR A 7 -1.56 21.18 -2.07
C THR A 7 -2.78 22.09 -2.12
N GLN A 8 -3.94 21.60 -1.67
CA GLN A 8 -5.19 22.34 -1.68
C GLN A 8 -5.22 23.36 -0.52
N PRO A 9 -5.59 24.62 -0.77
CA PRO A 9 -5.73 25.62 0.29
C PRO A 9 -6.70 25.15 1.38
N GLY A 10 -6.30 25.29 2.64
CA GLY A 10 -7.11 24.87 3.79
C GLY A 10 -7.01 23.39 4.18
N ALA A 11 -6.25 22.57 3.44
CA ALA A 11 -6.02 21.18 3.82
C ALA A 11 -5.17 21.05 5.10
N TYR A 12 -5.49 20.05 5.92
CA TYR A 12 -4.76 19.79 7.17
C TYR A 12 -3.32 19.30 6.87
N PRO A 13 -2.27 19.90 7.46
CA PRO A 13 -0.90 19.70 7.00
C PRO A 13 -0.20 18.46 7.56
N LEU A 14 -0.74 17.81 8.60
CA LEU A 14 -0.12 16.64 9.23
C LEU A 14 -0.68 15.37 8.61
N VAL A 15 0.20 14.57 8.02
CA VAL A 15 -0.15 13.27 7.43
C VAL A 15 0.84 12.21 7.92
N LEU A 16 0.33 11.03 8.25
CA LEU A 16 1.11 9.87 8.65
C LEU A 16 0.96 8.77 7.61
N ALA A 17 2.06 8.16 7.21
CA ALA A 17 2.05 6.97 6.36
C ALA A 17 1.97 5.71 7.25
N THR A 18 0.94 4.90 7.03
CA THR A 18 0.89 3.53 7.56
C THR A 18 1.75 2.64 6.67
N TYR A 19 2.53 1.75 7.27
CA TYR A 19 3.44 0.88 6.54
C TYR A 19 3.25 -0.58 6.93
N GLU A 20 3.42 -1.46 5.95
CA GLU A 20 3.51 -2.91 6.11
C GLU A 20 4.93 -3.33 5.73
N ILE A 21 5.59 -4.16 6.56
CA ILE A 21 6.95 -4.66 6.30
C ILE A 21 6.90 -6.17 6.13
N VAL A 22 7.34 -6.65 4.98
CA VAL A 22 7.34 -8.07 4.60
C VAL A 22 8.71 -8.47 4.03
N CYS A 23 9.06 -9.76 4.10
CA CYS A 23 10.24 -10.29 3.43
C CYS A 23 10.02 -10.33 1.90
N SER A 24 11.06 -10.04 1.13
CA SER A 24 11.04 -10.26 -0.33
C SER A 24 11.15 -11.75 -0.70
N LYS A 25 11.73 -12.55 0.19
CA LYS A 25 11.89 -13.99 0.01
C LYS A 25 11.63 -14.72 1.32
N TYR A 26 10.76 -15.72 1.29
CA TYR A 26 10.43 -16.58 2.40
C TYR A 26 11.09 -17.96 2.26
N PRO A 27 11.54 -18.57 3.37
CA PRO A 27 12.08 -19.93 3.34
C PRO A 27 10.98 -20.98 3.14
N ASP A 28 9.78 -20.70 3.62
CA ASP A 28 8.59 -21.53 3.43
C ASP A 28 7.74 -20.94 2.29
N SER A 29 7.52 -21.74 1.24
CA SER A 29 6.84 -21.29 0.03
C SER A 29 5.35 -21.03 0.25
N ALA A 30 4.70 -21.77 1.15
CA ALA A 30 3.29 -21.55 1.48
C ALA A 30 3.10 -20.19 2.17
N THR A 31 3.99 -19.83 3.09
CA THR A 31 4.03 -18.52 3.74
C THR A 31 4.29 -17.41 2.73
N GLY A 32 5.27 -17.58 1.83
CA GLY A 32 5.56 -16.61 0.78
C GLY A 32 4.36 -16.34 -0.12
N ALA A 33 3.67 -17.40 -0.57
CA ALA A 33 2.45 -17.29 -1.37
C ALA A 33 1.30 -16.59 -0.60
N ALA A 34 1.11 -16.90 0.68
CA ALA A 34 0.09 -16.28 1.51
C ALA A 34 0.35 -14.78 1.73
N VAL A 35 1.61 -14.39 2.01
CA VAL A 35 1.99 -12.99 2.17
C VAL A 35 1.81 -12.24 0.86
N LYS A 36 2.23 -12.82 -0.27
CA LYS A 36 2.01 -12.20 -1.59
C LYS A 36 0.52 -11.95 -1.84
N ALA A 37 -0.34 -12.95 -1.64
CA ALA A 37 -1.78 -12.82 -1.82
C ALA A 37 -2.40 -11.75 -0.89
N PHE A 38 -1.95 -11.68 0.37
CA PHE A 38 -2.39 -10.64 1.31
C PHE A 38 -2.01 -9.23 0.83
N MET A 39 -0.76 -9.06 0.36
CA MET A 39 -0.30 -7.77 -0.14
C MET A 39 -1.01 -7.37 -1.45
N GLU A 40 -1.27 -8.31 -2.36
CA GLU A 40 -2.08 -8.10 -3.57
C GLU A 40 -3.50 -7.63 -3.21
N ALA A 41 -4.14 -8.27 -2.23
CA ALA A 41 -5.44 -7.85 -1.74
C ALA A 41 -5.39 -6.45 -1.11
N THR A 42 -4.35 -6.16 -0.33
CA THR A 42 -4.17 -4.87 0.35
C THR A 42 -4.01 -3.70 -0.62
N ILE A 43 -3.21 -3.86 -1.67
CA ILE A 43 -2.97 -2.79 -2.66
C ILE A 43 -4.05 -2.71 -3.75
N GLY A 44 -4.89 -3.74 -3.86
CA GLY A 44 -6.03 -3.82 -4.78
C GLY A 44 -7.36 -3.56 -4.06
N PRO A 45 -8.27 -4.56 -3.95
CA PRO A 45 -9.59 -4.37 -3.34
C PRO A 45 -9.60 -3.79 -1.93
N GLY A 46 -8.52 -3.98 -1.16
CA GLY A 46 -8.36 -3.43 0.18
C GLY A 46 -8.29 -1.90 0.22
N GLN A 47 -8.15 -1.23 -0.93
CA GLN A 47 -8.21 0.23 -1.05
C GLN A 47 -9.64 0.78 -1.14
N GLU A 48 -10.63 -0.08 -1.41
CA GLU A 48 -12.03 0.33 -1.59
C GLU A 48 -12.65 0.74 -0.24
N GLY A 49 -13.23 1.93 -0.16
CA GLY A 49 -13.95 2.43 1.02
C GLY A 49 -13.08 2.84 2.21
N LEU A 50 -11.76 2.86 2.07
CA LEU A 50 -10.82 3.30 3.13
C LEU A 50 -11.05 4.75 3.59
N ASP A 51 -11.55 5.60 2.69
CA ASP A 51 -11.92 6.99 2.96
C ASP A 51 -13.02 7.11 4.01
N GLN A 52 -13.94 6.15 4.09
CA GLN A 52 -14.99 6.09 5.11
C GLN A 52 -14.43 5.87 6.52
N TYR A 53 -13.20 5.33 6.61
CA TYR A 53 -12.47 5.08 7.85
C TYR A 53 -11.39 6.14 8.13
N GLY A 54 -11.34 7.22 7.35
CA GLY A 54 -10.38 8.32 7.54
C GLY A 54 -9.00 8.07 6.96
N TYR A 55 -8.85 7.05 6.10
CA TYR A 55 -7.61 6.81 5.35
C TYR A 55 -7.64 7.51 3.99
N ILE A 56 -6.45 7.70 3.40
CA ILE A 56 -6.29 8.20 2.05
C ILE A 56 -5.97 6.97 1.17
N PRO A 57 -6.84 6.58 0.22
CA PRO A 57 -6.55 5.48 -0.69
C PRO A 57 -5.28 5.74 -1.50
N LEU A 58 -4.56 4.68 -1.84
CA LEU A 58 -3.33 4.76 -2.62
C LEU A 58 -3.57 5.46 -3.97
N PRO A 59 -2.80 6.51 -4.30
CA PRO A 59 -2.83 7.08 -5.63
C PRO A 59 -2.34 6.11 -6.72
N LYS A 60 -3.05 6.10 -7.85
CA LYS A 60 -2.77 5.29 -9.06
C LYS A 60 -1.30 5.25 -9.48
N SER A 61 -0.58 6.38 -9.40
CA SER A 61 0.82 6.47 -9.79
C SER A 61 1.79 5.71 -8.88
N PHE A 62 1.35 5.35 -7.68
CA PHE A 62 2.10 4.56 -6.71
C PHE A 62 1.68 3.09 -6.70
N GLU A 63 0.42 2.77 -7.06
CA GLU A 63 -0.08 1.40 -7.22
C GLU A 63 0.86 0.57 -8.11
N SER A 64 1.22 1.02 -9.30
CA SER A 64 2.10 0.24 -10.21
C SER A 64 3.49 -0.05 -9.64
N LYS A 65 4.02 0.84 -8.79
CA LYS A 65 5.30 0.60 -8.10
C LYS A 65 5.14 -0.48 -7.03
N LEU A 66 4.02 -0.46 -6.31
CA LEU A 66 3.70 -1.48 -5.31
C LEU A 66 3.42 -2.84 -5.96
N GLU A 67 2.66 -2.87 -7.05
CA GLU A 67 2.38 -4.10 -7.82
C GLU A 67 3.69 -4.79 -8.23
N THR A 68 4.68 -4.03 -8.71
CA THR A 68 5.99 -4.59 -9.09
C THR A 68 6.70 -5.21 -7.88
N ALA A 69 6.70 -4.54 -6.74
CA ALA A 69 7.35 -5.01 -5.52
C ALA A 69 6.64 -6.23 -4.90
N VAL A 70 5.31 -6.20 -4.84
CA VAL A 70 4.48 -7.30 -4.32
C VAL A 70 4.59 -8.53 -5.20
N ASN A 71 4.59 -8.36 -6.52
CA ASN A 71 4.72 -9.48 -7.45
C ASN A 71 6.05 -10.22 -7.34
N ALA A 72 7.10 -9.54 -6.84
CA ALA A 72 8.43 -10.10 -6.64
C ALA A 72 8.58 -10.92 -5.34
N ILE A 73 7.57 -10.94 -4.46
CA ILE A 73 7.57 -11.78 -3.25
C ILE A 73 7.58 -13.25 -3.67
N SER A 74 8.48 -14.03 -3.06
CA SER A 74 8.68 -15.47 -3.32
C SER A 74 8.89 -16.27 -2.05
#